data_AF-A0A6L9IL27-F1
#
_entry.id   AF-A0A6L9IL27-F1
#
_cell.length_a   1.000
_cell.length_b   1.000
_cell.length_c   1.000
_cell.angle_alpha   90.00
_cell.angle_beta   90.00
_cell.angle_gamma   90.00
#
_symmetry.space_group_name_H-M   'P 1'
#
loop_
_entity.id
_entity.type
_entity.pdbx_description
1 polymer ?
#
loop_
_entity_poly.entity_id
_entity_poly.type
_entity_poly.pdbx_seq_one_letter_code
_entity_poly.pdbx_strand_id
1 'polypeptide(L)' 'DILMRFGVMSIPTLILFKGGEAVVRVVGFKPKDKLMADIKPHLN' A
#
# COMPACT_ATOMS: atom_id res chain seq x y z
N ASP A 1 10.04 11.78 -9.37
CA ASP A 1 11.02 11.22 -8.40
C ASP A 1 10.34 10.37 -7.32
N ILE A 2 9.20 10.78 -6.74
CA ILE A 2 8.45 10.04 -5.70
C ILE A 2 8.20 8.56 -6.05
N LEU A 3 7.78 8.25 -7.29
CA LEU A 3 7.55 6.87 -7.74
C LEU A 3 8.82 6.01 -7.64
N MET A 4 9.98 6.55 -8.03
CA MET A 4 11.27 5.85 -7.93
C MET A 4 11.70 5.67 -6.48
N ARG A 5 11.50 6.69 -5.64
CA ARG A 5 11.82 6.64 -4.20
C ARG A 5 11.05 5.52 -3.47
N PHE A 6 9.82 5.22 -3.91
CA PHE A 6 8.99 4.15 -3.33
C PHE A 6 8.98 2.87 -4.18
N GLY A 7 9.83 2.76 -5.21
CA GLY A 7 9.94 1.56 -6.05
C GLY A 7 8.65 1.18 -6.78
N VAL A 8 7.83 2.17 -7.17
CA VAL A 8 6.58 1.95 -7.90
C VAL A 8 6.88 1.68 -9.37
N MET A 9 6.70 0.44 -9.81
CA MET A 9 6.91 0.01 -11.20
C MET A 9 5.62 -0.11 -12.01
N SER A 10 4.48 -0.33 -11.36
CA SER A 10 3.18 -0.50 -12.02
C SER A 10 2.08 0.28 -11.28
N ILE A 11 1.06 0.70 -12.04
CA ILE A 11 -0.08 1.48 -11.54
C ILE A 11 -1.39 0.70 -11.65
N PRO A 12 -2.35 0.90 -10.75
CA PRO A 12 -2.25 1.66 -9.49
C PRO A 12 -1.44 0.91 -8.42
N THR A 13 -0.68 1.63 -7.58
CA THR A 13 -0.03 1.07 -6.38
C THR A 13 -0.43 1.91 -5.16
N LEU A 14 -0.90 1.24 -4.11
CA LEU A 14 -1.24 1.83 -2.81
C LEU A 14 -0.18 1.42 -1.78
N ILE A 15 0.24 2.35 -0.93
CA ILE A 15 1.22 2.11 0.14
C ILE A 15 0.66 2.66 1.45
N LEU A 16 0.60 1.81 2.49
CA LEU A 16 0.23 2.23 3.84
C LEU A 16 1.50 2.56 4.62
N PHE A 17 1.54 3.75 5.21
CA PHE A 17 2.61 4.17 6.10
C PHE A 17 2.12 4.19 7.54
N LYS A 18 2.93 3.65 8.47
CA LYS A 18 2.71 3.74 9.92
C LYS A 18 4.01 4.22 10.56
N GLY A 19 3.97 5.33 11.30
CA GLY A 19 5.17 5.89 11.94
C GLY A 19 6.27 6.32 10.95
N GLY A 20 5.93 6.62 9.69
CA GLY A 20 6.90 6.96 8.64
C GLY A 20 7.45 5.76 7.87
N GLU A 21 7.14 4.53 8.29
CA GLU A 21 7.57 3.30 7.60
C GLU A 21 6.46 2.73 6.72
N ALA A 22 6.83 2.22 5.54
CA ALA A 22 5.90 1.54 4.63
C ALA A 22 5.60 0.13 5.13
N VAL A 23 4.42 -0.08 5.71
CA VAL A 23 4.02 -1.34 6.35
C VAL A 23 3.17 -2.25 5.46
N VAL A 24 2.51 -1.70 4.43
CA VAL A 24 1.74 -2.47 3.45
C VAL A 24 1.93 -1.88 2.05
N ARG A 25 2.02 -2.74 1.03
CA ARG A 25 2.01 -2.36 -0.38
C ARG A 25 1.00 -3.20 -1.16
N VAL A 26 0.12 -2.55 -1.90
CA VAL A 26 -0.87 -3.18 -2.79
C VAL A 26 -0.61 -2.73 -4.21
N VAL A 27 -0.36 -3.68 -5.10
CA VAL A 27 -0.16 -3.43 -6.54
C VAL A 27 -1.40 -3.89 -7.30
N GLY A 28 -1.86 -3.05 -8.22
CA GLY A 28 -3.07 -3.28 -9.00
C GLY A 28 -4.35 -2.95 -8.24
N PHE A 29 -5.47 -3.10 -8.93
CA PHE A 29 -6.78 -2.87 -8.34
C PHE A 29 -7.19 -4.05 -7.43
N LYS A 30 -7.68 -3.74 -6.22
CA LYS A 30 -8.32 -4.70 -5.33
C LYS A 30 -9.69 -4.18 -4.88
N PRO A 31 -10.72 -5.04 -4.79
CA PRO A 31 -12.00 -4.67 -4.20
C PRO A 31 -11.85 -4.37 -2.71
N LYS A 32 -12.79 -3.58 -2.17
CA LYS A 32 -12.76 -3.06 -0.80
C LYS A 32 -12.45 -4.13 0.25
N ASP A 33 -13.14 -5.26 0.23
CA ASP A 33 -12.98 -6.27 1.28
C ASP A 33 -11.56 -6.88 1.32
N LYS A 34 -10.95 -7.08 0.15
CA LYS A 34 -9.56 -7.54 0.06
C LYS A 34 -8.57 -6.48 0.53
N LEU A 35 -8.79 -5.22 0.13
CA LEU A 35 -7.96 -4.12 0.60
C LEU A 35 -8.06 -3.97 2.13
N MET A 36 -9.27 -4.10 2.69
CA MET A 36 -9.49 -4.04 4.14
C MET A 36 -8.80 -5.19 4.87
N ALA A 37 -8.80 -6.40 4.30
CA ALA A 37 -8.07 -7.53 4.87
C ALA A 37 -6.55 -7.28 4.90
N ASP A 38 -6.00 -6.64 3.88
CA ASP A 38 -4.57 -6.30 3.81
C ASP A 38 -4.16 -5.24 4.83
N ILE A 39 -5.02 -4.25 5.14
CA ILE A 39 -4.65 -3.10 5.99
C ILE A 39 -5.07 -3.24 7.45
N LYS A 40 -6.19 -3.92 7.76
CA LYS A 40 -6.72 -4.05 9.14
C LYS A 40 -5.69 -4.50 10.17
N PRO A 41 -4.79 -5.47 9.89
CA PRO A 41 -3.78 -5.91 10.86
C PRO A 41 -2.79 -4.81 11.31
N HIS A 42 -2.74 -3.70 10.58
CA HIS A 42 -1.81 -2.59 10.81
C HIS A 42 -2.49 -1.36 11.44
N LEU A 43 -3.82 -1.37 11.60
CA LEU A 43 -4.62 -0.23 12.06
C LEU A 43 -4.83 -0.13 13.58
N ASN A 44 -4.04 -0.87 14.37
CA ASN A 44 -4.04 -0.75 15.84
C ASN A 44 -3.85 0.69 16.30
#